data_AF-A0A553V5G0-F1
#
_entry.id   AF-A0A553V5G0-F1
#
_cell.length_a   1.000
_cell.length_b   1.000
_cell.length_c   1.000
_cell.angle_alpha   90.00
_cell.angle_beta   90.00
_cell.angle_gamma   90.00
#
_symmetry.space_group_name_H-M   'P 1'
#
loop_
_entity.id
_entity.type
_entity.pdbx_description
1 polymer ?
#
loop_
_entity_poly.entity_id
_entity_poly.type
_entity_poly.pdbx_seq_one_letter_code
_entity_poly.pdbx_strand_id
1 'polypeptide(L)'
;MTDWQADPDTRLTLSDLLERYATLRDTILGLEAEKTELGEVIKAALLRGERAETELYRSSVKVQRRLEYPAERFREVFGDAATLEVASIDKKKAEALARAGDLDADKLRELALVKEIQALVLTAKGG
;
A
#
# COMPACT_ATOMS: atom_id res chain seq x y z
N MET A 1 3.89 7.81 -22.58
CA MET A 1 3.36 6.79 -23.52
C MET A 1 4.57 6.12 -24.14
N THR A 2 4.97 4.97 -23.62
CA THR A 2 6.14 4.25 -24.12
C THR A 2 5.63 3.21 -25.11
N ASP A 3 6.00 3.36 -26.37
CA ASP A 3 5.76 2.37 -27.43
C ASP A 3 6.47 1.08 -27.08
N TRP A 4 5.72 0.10 -26.55
CA TRP A 4 6.15 -1.28 -26.49
C TRP A 4 5.86 -1.93 -27.85
N GLN A 5 6.69 -1.63 -28.84
CA GLN A 5 6.72 -2.45 -30.06
C GLN A 5 7.45 -3.74 -29.72
N ALA A 6 6.68 -4.78 -29.39
CA ALA A 6 7.15 -6.14 -29.61
C ALA A 6 7.50 -6.25 -31.09
N ASP A 7 8.71 -6.74 -31.37
CA ASP A 7 9.19 -7.01 -32.72
C ASP A 7 8.11 -7.77 -33.52
N PRO A 8 7.62 -7.25 -34.66
CA PRO A 8 6.50 -7.85 -35.40
C PRO A 8 6.76 -9.30 -35.83
N ASP A 9 8.03 -9.73 -35.92
CA ASP A 9 8.42 -11.09 -36.31
C ASP A 9 8.47 -12.10 -35.15
N THR A 10 8.29 -11.64 -33.90
CA THR A 10 8.11 -12.54 -32.75
C THR A 10 6.79 -12.21 -32.06
N ARG A 11 5.67 -12.60 -32.68
CA ARG A 11 4.37 -12.56 -31.99
C ARG A 11 4.43 -13.53 -30.81
N LEU A 12 4.74 -12.99 -29.63
CA LEU A 12 4.60 -13.69 -28.36
C LEU A 12 3.19 -14.30 -28.31
N THR A 13 3.11 -15.59 -28.00
CA THR A 13 1.83 -16.25 -27.80
C THR A 13 1.15 -15.69 -26.55
N LEU A 14 -0.15 -15.93 -26.39
CA LEU A 14 -0.87 -15.55 -25.17
C LEU A 14 -0.21 -16.16 -23.92
N SER A 15 0.32 -17.38 -24.03
CA SER A 15 1.06 -18.05 -22.96
C SER A 15 2.36 -17.31 -22.63
N ASP A 16 3.13 -16.87 -23.64
CA ASP A 16 4.38 -16.12 -23.41
C ASP A 16 4.11 -14.75 -22.76
N LEU A 17 3.01 -14.10 -23.15
CA LEU A 17 2.56 -12.85 -22.53
C LEU A 17 2.16 -13.08 -21.07
N LEU A 18 1.44 -14.16 -20.78
CA LEU A 18 1.04 -14.51 -19.42
C LEU A 18 2.25 -14.83 -18.53
N GLU A 19 3.22 -15.59 -19.04
CA GLU A 19 4.46 -15.93 -18.34
C GLU A 19 5.25 -14.67 -17.98
N ARG A 20 5.38 -13.75 -18.94
CA ARG A 20 6.05 -12.46 -18.71
C ARG A 20 5.30 -11.61 -17.69
N TYR A 21 3.97 -11.58 -17.77
CA TYR A 21 3.13 -10.86 -16.81
C TYR A 21 3.29 -11.43 -15.40
N ALA A 22 3.25 -12.75 -15.24
CA ALA A 22 3.42 -13.43 -13.96
C ALA A 22 4.80 -13.15 -13.36
N THR A 23 5.87 -13.23 -14.17
CA THR A 23 7.24 -12.91 -13.76
C THR A 23 7.35 -11.48 -13.25
N LEU A 24 6.79 -10.51 -13.98
CA LEU A 24 6.81 -9.10 -13.56
C LEU A 24 6.03 -8.89 -12.26
N ARG A 25 4.85 -9.50 -12.14
CA ARG A 25 4.05 -9.46 -10.90
C ARG A 25 4.87 -9.98 -9.72
N ASP A 26 5.48 -11.16 -9.86
CA ASP A 26 6.20 -11.81 -8.76
C ASP A 26 7.47 -11.03 -8.39
N THR A 27 8.15 -10.47 -9.39
CA THR A 27 9.31 -9.57 -9.17
C THR A 27 8.90 -8.31 -8.41
N ILE A 28 7.81 -7.66 -8.82
CA ILE A 28 7.29 -6.47 -8.13
C ILE A 28 6.92 -6.79 -6.70
N LEU A 29 6.21 -7.91 -6.46
CA LEU A 29 5.85 -8.35 -5.11
C LEU A 29 7.09 -8.60 -4.23
N GLY A 30 8.12 -9.23 -4.78
CA GLY A 30 9.39 -9.43 -4.09
C GLY A 30 10.08 -8.11 -3.71
N LEU A 31 10.17 -7.18 -4.66
CA LEU A 31 10.76 -5.85 -4.44
C LEU A 31 9.95 -5.02 -3.43
N GLU A 32 8.62 -5.12 -3.44
CA GLU A 32 7.75 -4.45 -2.48
C GLU A 32 7.92 -5.00 -1.06
N ALA A 33 8.09 -6.32 -0.92
CA ALA A 33 8.37 -6.97 0.35
C ALA A 33 9.74 -6.52 0.91
N GLU A 34 10.80 -6.62 0.11
CA GLU A 34 12.14 -6.19 0.52
C GLU A 34 12.19 -4.70 0.89
N LYS A 35 11.57 -3.84 0.07
CA LYS A 35 11.44 -2.41 0.36
C LYS A 35 10.72 -2.15 1.69
N THR A 36 9.72 -2.95 2.03
CA THR A 36 8.97 -2.83 3.28
C THR A 36 9.84 -3.23 4.48
N GLU A 37 10.56 -4.34 4.38
CA GLU A 37 11.49 -4.80 5.41
C GLU A 37 12.61 -3.78 5.67
N LEU A 38 13.26 -3.28 4.61
CA LEU A 38 14.26 -2.21 4.71
C LEU A 38 13.67 -0.95 5.35
N GLY A 39 12.43 -0.61 5.00
CA GLY A 39 11.72 0.55 5.56
C GLY A 39 11.56 0.47 7.08
N GLU A 40 11.19 -0.68 7.61
CA GLU A 40 11.05 -0.87 9.07
C GLU A 40 12.40 -0.83 9.79
N VAL A 41 13.45 -1.42 9.20
CA VAL A 41 14.81 -1.35 9.77
C VAL A 41 15.32 0.09 9.84
N ILE A 42 15.21 0.85 8.73
CA ILE A 42 15.63 2.25 8.67
C ILE A 42 14.82 3.09 9.67
N LYS A 43 13.49 2.91 9.69
CA LYS A 43 12.62 3.62 10.63
C LYS A 43 13.02 3.36 12.09
N ALA A 44 13.30 2.11 12.46
CA ALA A 44 13.77 1.77 13.80
C ALA A 44 15.10 2.47 14.14
N ALA A 45 16.04 2.55 13.20
CA ALA A 45 17.30 3.28 13.39
C ALA A 45 17.07 4.78 13.59
N LEU A 46 16.25 5.41 12.76
CA LEU A 46 15.92 6.84 12.90
C LEU A 46 15.24 7.16 14.24
N LEU A 47 14.39 6.27 14.74
CA LEU A 47 13.74 6.42 16.05
C LEU A 47 14.74 6.32 17.22
N ARG A 48 15.89 5.66 17.02
CA ARG A 48 17.02 5.67 17.99
C ARG A 48 17.90 6.92 17.88
N GLY A 49 17.57 7.85 16.98
CA GLY A 49 18.32 9.09 16.75
C GLY A 49 19.40 8.99 15.68
N GLU A 50 19.50 7.87 14.97
CA GLU A 50 20.40 7.74 13.83
C GLU A 50 19.95 8.63 12.66
N ARG A 51 20.85 8.86 11.70
CA ARG A 51 20.57 9.64 10.48
C ARG A 51 21.02 8.85 9.26
N ALA A 52 20.15 8.72 8.27
CA ALA A 52 20.48 8.10 6.99
C ALA A 52 20.16 9.05 5.83
N GLU A 53 21.09 9.17 4.90
CA GLU A 53 20.93 9.94 3.67
C GLU A 53 21.75 9.31 2.55
N THR A 54 21.24 9.40 1.33
CA THR A 54 21.97 9.05 0.10
C THR A 54 22.41 10.33 -0.60
N GLU A 55 23.06 10.23 -1.75
CA GLU A 55 23.36 11.40 -2.59
C GLU A 55 22.10 12.20 -2.95
N LEU A 56 20.97 11.51 -3.17
CA LEU A 56 19.73 12.12 -3.65
C LEU A 56 18.70 12.41 -2.56
N TYR A 57 18.69 11.64 -1.46
CA TYR A 57 17.61 11.66 -0.49
C TYR A 57 18.10 11.81 0.94
N ARG A 58 17.31 12.48 1.78
CA ARG A 58 17.41 12.49 3.24
C ARG A 58 16.24 11.71 3.82
N SER A 59 16.49 10.80 4.76
CA SER A 59 15.44 10.08 5.47
C SER A 59 15.00 10.81 6.73
N SER A 60 13.72 10.66 7.09
CA SER A 60 13.12 11.17 8.33
C SER A 60 11.95 10.30 8.73
N VAL A 61 11.58 10.32 10.02
CA VAL A 61 10.31 9.74 10.49
C VAL A 61 9.34 10.88 10.74
N LYS A 62 8.15 10.79 10.15
CA LYS A 62 7.05 11.73 10.41
C LYS A 62 5.91 11.00 11.10
N VAL A 63 5.33 11.67 12.10
CA VAL A 63 4.04 11.25 12.65
C VAL A 63 2.96 11.62 11.63
N GLN A 64 2.17 10.64 11.23
CA GLN A 64 1.05 10.80 10.33
C GLN A 64 -0.22 10.27 11.00
N ARG A 65 -1.35 10.87 10.66
CA ARG A 65 -2.66 10.43 11.13
C ARG A 65 -3.26 9.51 10.06
N ARG A 66 -3.43 8.23 10.40
CA ARG A 66 -4.08 7.24 9.55
C ARG A 66 -5.48 6.95 10.09
N LEU A 67 -6.46 6.92 9.20
CA LEU A 67 -7.79 6.40 9.50
C LEU A 67 -7.75 4.87 9.41
N GLU A 68 -8.16 4.21 10.48
CA GLU A 68 -8.29 2.76 10.57
C GLU A 68 -9.72 2.39 10.95
N TYR A 69 -10.17 1.23 10.46
CA TYR A 69 -11.48 0.67 10.79
C TYR A 69 -11.26 -0.60 11.64
N PRO A 70 -11.53 -0.58 12.96
CA PRO A 70 -11.29 -1.73 13.83
C PRO A 70 -12.14 -2.92 13.39
N ALA A 71 -11.52 -4.07 13.16
CA ALA A 71 -12.20 -5.26 12.60
C ALA A 71 -13.39 -5.72 13.46
N GLU A 72 -13.27 -5.67 14.79
CA GLU A 72 -14.36 -6.05 15.71
C GLU A 72 -15.57 -5.13 15.56
N ARG A 73 -15.36 -3.80 15.58
CA ARG A 73 -16.43 -2.82 15.42
C ARG A 73 -17.02 -2.82 14.00
N PHE A 74 -16.17 -3.03 12.99
CA PHE A 74 -16.61 -3.14 11.60
C PHE A 74 -17.50 -4.37 11.41
N ARG A 75 -17.13 -5.51 12.02
CA ARG A 75 -17.93 -6.73 12.04
C ARG A 75 -19.26 -6.55 12.73
N GLU A 76 -19.30 -5.88 13.87
CA GLU A 76 -20.54 -5.59 14.60
C GLU A 76 -21.55 -4.80 13.74
N VAL A 77 -21.07 -3.88 12.88
CA VAL A 77 -21.92 -2.99 12.09
C VAL A 77 -22.27 -3.55 10.70
N PHE A 78 -21.30 -4.18 10.02
CA PHE A 78 -21.44 -4.62 8.62
C PHE A 78 -21.43 -6.15 8.45
N GLY A 79 -21.23 -6.90 9.53
CA GLY A 79 -21.23 -8.36 9.52
C GLY A 79 -19.90 -9.00 9.07
N ASP A 80 -19.84 -10.32 9.23
CA ASP A 80 -18.62 -11.10 8.95
C ASP A 80 -18.21 -11.12 7.48
N ALA A 81 -19.19 -11.18 6.56
CA ALA A 81 -18.91 -11.23 5.12
C ALA A 81 -18.19 -9.97 4.64
N ALA A 82 -18.72 -8.78 4.98
CA ALA A 82 -18.09 -7.51 4.67
C ALA A 82 -16.72 -7.34 5.36
N THR A 83 -16.59 -7.86 6.59
CA THR A 83 -15.33 -7.82 7.32
C THR A 83 -14.25 -8.66 6.65
N LEU A 84 -14.60 -9.83 6.10
CA LEU A 84 -13.69 -10.71 5.37
C LEU A 84 -13.21 -10.09 4.04
N GLU A 85 -14.09 -9.38 3.32
CA GLU A 85 -13.73 -8.67 2.09
C GLU A 85 -12.78 -7.48 2.33
N VAL A 86 -12.89 -6.86 3.52
CA VAL A 86 -12.08 -5.72 3.96
C VAL A 86 -10.96 -6.17 4.94
N ALA A 87 -10.72 -7.47 5.13
CA ALA A 87 -9.86 -8.05 6.17
C ALA A 87 -8.34 -7.75 6.06
N SER A 88 -7.96 -6.78 5.24
CA SER A 88 -6.70 -6.05 5.36
C SER A 88 -7.08 -4.58 5.40
N ILE A 89 -6.64 -3.87 6.45
CA ILE A 89 -6.95 -2.46 6.80
C ILE A 89 -6.58 -1.50 5.65
N ASP A 90 -7.33 -1.57 4.56
CA ASP A 90 -7.18 -0.70 3.41
C ASP A 90 -8.42 0.18 3.36
N LYS A 91 -8.25 1.37 3.92
CA LYS A 91 -9.21 2.46 3.85
C LYS A 91 -9.80 2.60 2.45
N LYS A 92 -9.00 2.41 1.39
CA LYS A 92 -9.45 2.54 0.01
C LYS A 92 -10.51 1.50 -0.35
N LYS A 93 -10.40 0.27 0.15
CA LYS A 93 -11.40 -0.78 -0.10
C LYS A 93 -12.71 -0.48 0.61
N ALA A 94 -12.66 -0.09 1.88
CA ALA A 94 -13.85 0.29 2.64
C ALA A 94 -14.57 1.50 2.01
N GLU A 95 -13.81 2.53 1.60
CA GLU A 95 -14.35 3.69 0.90
C GLU A 95 -14.92 3.32 -0.48
N ALA A 96 -14.31 2.38 -1.20
CA ALA A 96 -14.83 1.90 -2.48
C ALA A 96 -16.18 1.18 -2.32
N LEU A 97 -16.32 0.30 -1.32
CA LEU A 97 -17.58 -0.39 -1.01
C LEU A 97 -18.68 0.60 -0.58
N ALA A 98 -18.35 1.59 0.24
CA ALA A 98 -19.30 2.66 0.58
C ALA A 98 -19.74 3.46 -0.65
N ARG A 99 -18.82 3.70 -1.59
CA ARG A 99 -19.13 4.39 -2.85
C ARG A 99 -19.97 3.55 -3.80
N ALA A 100 -19.83 2.22 -3.76
CA ALA A 100 -20.64 1.28 -4.52
C ALA A 100 -22.05 1.08 -3.92
N GLY A 101 -22.28 1.55 -2.69
CA GLY A 101 -23.55 1.39 -1.97
C GLY A 101 -23.64 0.12 -1.14
N ASP A 102 -22.57 -0.67 -1.09
CA ASP A 102 -22.49 -1.93 -0.33
C ASP A 102 -22.30 -1.67 1.18
N LEU A 103 -21.79 -0.48 1.55
CA LEU A 103 -21.68 -0.03 2.93
C LEU A 103 -22.35 1.33 3.13
N ASP A 104 -22.98 1.49 4.30
CA ASP A 104 -23.47 2.78 4.76
C ASP A 104 -22.28 3.72 5.07
N ALA A 105 -22.16 4.80 4.28
CA ALA A 105 -21.06 5.74 4.36
C ALA A 105 -21.05 6.55 5.67
N ASP A 106 -22.20 6.79 6.29
CA ASP A 106 -22.29 7.56 7.53
C ASP A 106 -21.83 6.69 8.71
N LYS A 107 -22.32 5.45 8.77
CA LYS A 107 -21.84 4.47 9.76
C LYS A 107 -20.35 4.16 9.60
N LEU A 108 -19.86 4.10 8.36
CA LEU A 108 -18.43 3.89 8.09
C LEU A 108 -17.58 5.01 8.69
N ARG A 109 -18.02 6.28 8.61
CA ARG A 109 -17.28 7.41 9.21
C ARG A 109 -17.24 7.35 10.73
N GLU A 110 -18.32 6.93 11.38
CA GLU A 110 -18.40 6.81 12.85
C GLU A 110 -17.45 5.73 13.40
N LEU A 111 -17.20 4.69 12.61
CA LEU A 111 -16.27 3.61 12.96
C LEU A 111 -14.80 3.98 12.80
N ALA A 112 -14.51 5.06 12.08
CA ALA A 112 -13.15 5.41 11.72
C ALA A 112 -12.39 5.91 12.96
N LEU A 113 -11.33 5.21 13.34
CA LEU A 113 -10.41 5.66 14.37
C LEU A 113 -9.21 6.34 13.73
N VAL A 114 -8.84 7.50 14.26
CA VAL A 114 -7.62 8.19 13.87
C VAL A 114 -6.48 7.67 14.74
N LYS A 115 -5.53 6.97 14.12
CA LYS A 115 -4.33 6.49 14.78
C LYS A 115 -3.13 7.30 14.31
N GLU A 116 -2.30 7.70 15.26
CA GLU A 116 -0.98 8.23 14.93
C GLU A 116 -0.05 7.08 14.59
N ILE A 117 0.54 7.15 13.40
CA ILE A 117 1.53 6.22 12.92
C ILE A 117 2.83 6.95 12.63
N GLN A 118 3.94 6.28 12.84
CA GLN A 118 5.25 6.77 12.44
C GLN A 118 5.58 6.21 11.06
N ALA A 119 5.78 7.11 10.09
CA ALA A 119 6.07 6.76 8.71
C ALA A 119 7.50 7.19 8.34
N LEU A 120 8.24 6.29 7.68
CA LEU A 120 9.50 6.64 7.02
C LEU A 120 9.19 7.51 5.79
N VAL A 121 9.88 8.65 5.70
CA VAL A 121 9.72 9.61 4.60
C VAL A 121 11.10 9.93 4.01
N LEU A 122 11.20 9.82 2.69
CA LEU A 122 12.36 10.26 1.92
C LEU A 122 12.08 11.65 1.33
N THR A 123 12.96 12.61 1.60
CA THR A 123 12.90 13.97 1.04
C THR A 123 14.08 14.16 0.08
N ALA A 124 13.82 14.61 -1.14
CA ALA A 124 14.88 14.90 -2.11
C ALA A 124 15.76 16.06 -1.61
N LYS A 125 17.08 15.99 -1.85
CA LYS A 125 18.03 17.03 -1.43
C LYS A 125 18.09 18.23 -2.38
N GLY A 126 17.59 18.10 -3.61
CA GLY A 126 17.67 19.11 -4.68
C GLY A 126 16.36 19.79 -5.03
N GLY A 127 15.46 19.97 -4.06
CA GLY A 127 14.20 20.70 -4.22
C GLY A 127 14.23 22.06 -3.56
#